data_AF-A0A8D0H0D7-F1
#
_entry.id   AF-A0A8D0H0D7-F1
#
_cell.length_a   1.000
_cell.length_b   1.000
_cell.length_c   1.000
_cell.angle_alpha   90.00
_cell.angle_beta   90.00
_cell.angle_gamma   90.00
#
_symmetry.space_group_name_H-M   'P 1'
#
loop_
_entity.id
_entity.type
_entity.pdbx_description
1 polymer ?
#
loop_
_entity_poly.entity_id
_entity_poly.type
_entity_poly.pdbx_seq_one_letter_code
_entity_poly.pdbx_strand_id
1 'polypeptide(L)'
;WPSSCCTAVAILHMCRISKQQLQTVKDRFQAFLNGETQIVADEAFMNAVQSYYEVFLKSDRVARMVQSGGFSANDSREVFKKHIEKRVRSLPEIDGLSKETVLSSWMAKFDAIYRGEEDPRKAQARMTATSSEVGPGSP
;
A
#
# COMPACT_ATOMS: atom_id res chain seq x y z
N TRP A 1 19.22 -11.00 23.91
CA TRP A 1 18.52 -9.76 24.24
C TRP A 1 18.41 -8.90 22.99
N PRO A 2 17.40 -9.11 22.11
CA PRO A 2 17.20 -8.22 20.98
C PRO A 2 16.50 -6.94 21.45
N SER A 3 17.08 -5.83 21.04
CA SER A 3 16.88 -4.49 21.59
C SER A 3 15.53 -3.90 21.18
N SER A 4 14.56 -4.04 22.08
CA SER A 4 13.20 -3.51 22.04
C SER A 4 13.07 -2.00 22.29
N CYS A 5 13.86 -1.16 21.61
CA CYS A 5 13.70 0.31 21.73
C CYS A 5 13.75 1.03 20.38
N CYS A 6 12.93 0.59 19.41
CA CYS A 6 12.48 1.48 18.33
C CYS A 6 11.17 2.14 18.77
N THR A 7 11.22 2.95 19.83
CA THR A 7 10.05 3.65 20.35
C THR A 7 10.30 5.16 20.32
N ALA A 8 9.44 5.86 19.59
CA ALA A 8 9.05 7.26 19.82
C ALA A 8 9.77 8.42 19.11
N VAL A 9 10.64 8.23 18.11
CA VAL A 9 11.10 9.34 17.22
C VAL A 9 10.81 9.09 15.72
N ALA A 10 10.09 8.01 15.39
CA ALA A 10 9.56 7.77 14.03
C ALA A 10 8.19 8.45 13.81
N ILE A 11 7.74 9.24 14.79
CA ILE A 11 6.49 9.99 14.80
C ILE A 11 6.89 11.46 14.79
N LEU A 12 7.18 12.02 13.62
CA LEU A 12 7.07 13.44 13.26
C LEU A 12 7.86 13.64 11.97
N HIS A 13 7.13 13.69 10.86
CA HIS A 13 7.56 14.31 9.61
C HIS A 13 8.59 13.54 8.73
N MET A 14 8.29 13.46 7.43
CA MET A 14 9.24 13.23 6.31
C MET A 14 9.60 11.79 5.95
N CYS A 15 8.62 10.93 5.65
CA CYS A 15 8.88 9.64 4.98
C CYS A 15 9.29 9.89 3.50
N ARG A 16 10.52 10.38 3.32
CA ARG A 16 11.16 10.59 2.02
C ARG A 16 11.27 9.24 1.34
N ILE A 17 10.67 9.11 0.16
CA ILE A 17 10.77 7.87 -0.60
C ILE A 17 12.19 7.80 -1.14
N SER A 18 12.89 6.71 -0.83
CA SER A 18 14.19 6.38 -1.44
C SER A 18 13.98 5.70 -2.80
N LYS A 19 15.01 5.71 -3.68
CA LYS A 19 14.95 5.00 -4.97
C LYS A 19 14.52 3.53 -4.83
N GLN A 20 15.03 2.85 -3.81
CA GLN A 20 14.66 1.47 -3.49
C GLN A 20 13.18 1.34 -3.10
N GLN A 21 12.69 2.23 -2.25
CA GLN A 21 11.27 2.25 -1.86
C GLN A 21 10.37 2.53 -3.06
N LEU A 22 10.75 3.48 -3.92
CA LEU A 22 10.03 3.74 -5.17
C LEU A 22 9.98 2.48 -6.05
N GLN A 23 11.09 1.75 -6.17
CA GLN A 23 11.13 0.52 -6.95
C GLN A 23 10.22 -0.56 -6.35
N THR A 24 10.26 -0.78 -5.04
CA THR A 24 9.36 -1.72 -4.35
C THR A 24 7.88 -1.36 -4.56
N VAL A 25 7.55 -0.07 -4.47
CA VAL A 25 6.18 0.40 -4.76
C VAL A 25 5.83 0.11 -6.22
N LYS A 26 6.72 0.40 -7.18
CA LYS A 26 6.48 0.09 -8.59
C LYS A 26 6.19 -1.39 -8.82
N ASP A 27 7.00 -2.28 -8.25
CA ASP A 27 6.80 -3.72 -8.36
C ASP A 27 5.46 -4.17 -7.78
N ARG A 28 5.04 -3.62 -6.62
CA ARG A 28 3.72 -3.92 -6.02
C ARG A 28 2.55 -3.47 -6.90
N PHE A 29 2.64 -2.26 -7.46
CA PHE A 29 1.62 -1.75 -8.37
C PHE A 29 1.56 -2.59 -9.65
N GLN A 30 2.72 -3.04 -10.16
CA GLN A 30 2.78 -3.92 -11.32
C GLN A 30 2.18 -5.30 -11.03
N ALA A 31 2.51 -5.90 -9.88
CA ALA A 31 1.93 -7.17 -9.43
C ALA A 31 0.40 -7.07 -9.32
N PHE A 32 -0.11 -5.96 -8.80
CA PHE A 32 -1.55 -5.69 -8.77
C PHE A 32 -2.16 -5.64 -10.17
N LEU A 33 -1.53 -4.94 -11.12
CA LEU A 33 -1.99 -4.86 -12.51
C LEU A 33 -1.91 -6.19 -13.26
N ASN A 34 -0.95 -7.05 -12.91
CA ASN A 34 -0.82 -8.40 -13.45
C ASN A 34 -1.83 -9.40 -12.85
N GLY A 35 -2.57 -9.01 -11.80
CA GLY A 35 -3.49 -9.89 -11.07
C GLY A 35 -2.78 -10.84 -10.09
N GLU A 36 -1.54 -10.55 -9.69
CA GLU A 36 -0.77 -11.34 -8.73
C GLU A 36 -1.20 -11.07 -7.27
N THR A 37 -1.90 -9.96 -7.02
CA THR A 37 -2.39 -9.58 -5.69
C THR A 37 -3.83 -10.03 -5.45
N GLN A 38 -4.19 -10.28 -4.19
CA GLN A 38 -5.56 -10.62 -3.78
C GLN A 38 -6.51 -9.41 -3.70
N ILE A 39 -6.06 -8.21 -4.08
CA ILE A 39 -6.83 -6.96 -3.93
C ILE A 39 -7.92 -6.91 -5.01
N VAL A 40 -9.17 -7.09 -4.60
CA VAL A 40 -10.33 -7.05 -5.50
C VAL A 40 -10.59 -5.63 -6.00
N ALA A 41 -10.57 -5.46 -7.32
CA ALA A 41 -10.68 -4.17 -7.98
C ALA A 41 -11.54 -4.23 -9.23
N ASP A 42 -12.34 -3.18 -9.39
CA ASP A 42 -13.17 -2.94 -10.57
C ASP A 42 -12.32 -2.40 -11.72
N GLU A 43 -12.76 -2.61 -12.96
CA GLU A 43 -12.03 -2.14 -14.15
C GLU A 43 -11.74 -0.64 -14.13
N ALA A 44 -12.68 0.16 -13.63
CA ALA A 44 -12.49 1.59 -13.48
C ALA A 44 -11.31 1.95 -12.55
N PHE A 45 -11.14 1.21 -11.45
CA PHE A 45 -10.01 1.39 -10.55
C PHE A 45 -8.72 0.88 -11.17
N MET A 46 -8.74 -0.32 -11.79
CA MET A 46 -7.58 -0.87 -12.48
C MET A 46 -7.06 0.08 -13.56
N ASN A 47 -7.94 0.66 -14.38
CA ASN A 47 -7.57 1.64 -15.39
C ASN A 47 -6.95 2.91 -14.77
N ALA A 48 -7.52 3.39 -13.65
CA ALA A 48 -6.96 4.54 -12.95
C ALA A 48 -5.56 4.26 -12.38
N VAL A 49 -5.36 3.08 -11.77
CA VAL A 49 -4.07 2.63 -11.24
C VAL A 49 -3.05 2.44 -12.36
N GLN A 50 -3.46 1.84 -13.49
CA GLN A 50 -2.62 1.64 -14.66
C GLN A 50 -2.13 2.97 -15.22
N SER A 51 -3.05 3.92 -15.44
CA SER A 51 -2.72 5.25 -15.91
C SER A 51 -1.80 5.99 -14.94
N TYR A 52 -2.02 5.87 -13.63
CA TYR A 52 -1.11 6.41 -12.62
C TYR A 52 0.28 5.75 -12.66
N TYR A 53 0.36 4.44 -12.79
CA TYR A 53 1.61 3.71 -12.86
C TYR A 53 2.44 4.10 -14.09
N GLU A 54 1.82 4.09 -15.27
CA GLU A 54 2.53 4.36 -16.53
C GLU A 54 2.86 5.85 -16.71
N VAL A 55 1.94 6.75 -16.35
CA VAL A 55 2.13 8.20 -16.56
C VAL A 55 2.92 8.85 -15.44
N PHE A 56 2.75 8.40 -14.19
CA PHE A 56 3.37 9.05 -13.03
C PHE A 56 4.55 8.23 -12.49
N LEU A 57 4.34 6.99 -12.04
CA LEU A 57 5.41 6.20 -11.42
C LEU A 57 6.57 5.90 -12.39
N LYS A 58 6.27 5.55 -13.65
CA LYS A 58 7.29 5.31 -14.69
C LYS A 58 7.97 6.58 -15.22
N SER A 59 7.45 7.77 -14.91
CA SER A 59 8.01 9.02 -15.43
C SER A 59 9.37 9.36 -14.82
N ASP A 60 10.30 9.80 -15.68
CA ASP A 60 11.59 10.39 -15.28
C ASP A 60 11.47 11.52 -14.27
N ARG A 61 10.36 12.27 -14.31
CA ARG A 61 10.13 13.39 -13.39
C ARG A 61 10.05 12.91 -11.94
N VAL A 62 9.36 11.79 -11.69
CA VAL A 62 9.24 11.21 -10.34
C VAL A 62 10.59 10.61 -9.92
N ALA A 63 11.29 9.93 -10.81
CA ALA A 63 12.63 9.41 -10.54
C ALA A 63 13.61 10.54 -10.11
N ARG A 64 13.56 11.69 -10.78
CA ARG A 64 14.35 12.88 -10.42
C ARG A 64 13.92 13.49 -9.08
N MET A 65 12.62 13.62 -8.81
CA MET A 65 12.12 14.14 -7.53
C MET A 65 12.47 13.23 -6.34
N VAL A 66 12.43 11.91 -6.53
CA VAL A 66 12.87 10.92 -5.54
C VAL A 66 14.38 11.03 -5.31
N GLN A 67 15.15 11.24 -6.38
CA GLN A 67 16.60 11.42 -6.29
C GLN A 67 17.00 12.71 -5.57
N SER A 68 16.30 13.82 -5.81
CA SER A 68 16.55 15.08 -5.10
C SER A 68 16.01 15.07 -3.67
N GLY A 69 15.19 14.07 -3.32
CA GLY A 69 14.58 13.96 -1.99
C GLY A 69 13.34 14.82 -1.80
N GLY A 70 12.76 15.37 -2.87
CA GLY A 70 11.54 16.17 -2.85
C GLY A 70 10.24 15.35 -3.02
N PHE A 71 10.29 14.03 -2.86
CA PHE A 71 9.14 13.15 -3.03
C PHE A 71 8.90 12.27 -1.80
N SER A 72 7.71 12.38 -1.21
CA SER A 72 7.28 11.61 -0.05
C SER A 72 6.09 10.69 -0.35
N ALA A 73 5.84 9.74 0.55
CA ALA A 73 4.65 8.88 0.49
C ALA A 73 3.35 9.71 0.47
N ASN A 74 3.32 10.81 1.22
CA ASN A 74 2.18 11.72 1.28
C ASN A 74 1.96 12.41 -0.08
N ASP A 75 3.03 12.85 -0.75
CA ASP A 75 2.93 13.43 -2.09
C ASP A 75 2.32 12.43 -3.09
N SER A 76 2.78 11.17 -3.05
CA SER A 76 2.24 10.13 -3.92
C SER A 76 0.74 9.91 -3.70
N ARG A 77 0.30 9.90 -2.43
CA ARG A 77 -1.10 9.70 -2.03
C ARG A 77 -1.97 10.87 -2.49
N GLU A 78 -1.51 12.10 -2.29
CA GLU A 78 -2.21 13.31 -2.72
C GLU A 78 -2.33 13.39 -4.26
N VAL A 79 -1.28 13.02 -4.99
CA VAL A 79 -1.32 12.96 -6.46
C VAL A 79 -2.33 11.91 -6.92
N PHE A 80 -2.29 10.71 -6.34
CA PHE A 80 -3.24 9.65 -6.68
C PHE A 80 -4.67 10.07 -6.39
N LYS A 81 -4.93 10.67 -5.22
CA LYS A 81 -6.26 11.19 -4.83
C LYS A 81 -6.79 12.18 -5.87
N LYS A 82 -6.01 13.21 -6.23
CA LYS A 82 -6.42 14.19 -7.26
C LYS A 82 -6.64 13.55 -8.63
N HIS A 83 -5.87 12.52 -8.95
CA HIS A 83 -5.99 11.77 -10.21
C HIS A 83 -7.31 11.00 -10.27
N ILE A 84 -7.68 10.30 -9.19
CA ILE A 84 -8.93 9.54 -9.13
C ILE A 84 -10.15 10.45 -8.94
N GLU A 85 -10.05 11.57 -8.21
CA GLU A 85 -11.15 12.53 -8.04
C GLU A 85 -11.65 13.10 -9.37
N LYS A 86 -10.75 13.30 -10.33
CA LYS A 86 -11.14 13.73 -11.68
C LYS A 86 -11.87 12.61 -12.42
N ARG A 87 -11.39 11.37 -12.31
CA ARG A 87 -12.02 10.21 -12.95
C ARG A 87 -13.38 9.87 -12.34
N VAL A 88 -13.48 9.79 -11.02
CA VAL A 88 -14.72 9.48 -10.30
C VAL A 88 -15.82 10.51 -10.59
N ARG A 89 -15.46 11.77 -10.85
CA ARG A 89 -16.43 12.78 -11.31
C ARG A 89 -17.01 12.47 -12.69
N SER A 90 -16.20 11.90 -13.59
CA SER A 90 -16.58 11.51 -14.95
C SER A 90 -17.12 10.08 -15.06
N LEU A 91 -17.00 9.27 -14.00
CA LEU A 91 -17.60 7.93 -13.97
C LEU A 91 -19.13 8.05 -13.96
N PRO A 92 -19.84 7.14 -14.65
CA PRO A 92 -21.28 7.01 -14.51
C PRO A 92 -21.64 6.67 -13.05
N GLU A 93 -22.90 6.88 -12.66
CA GLU A 93 -23.38 6.41 -11.35
C GLU A 93 -23.29 4.88 -11.31
N ILE A 94 -22.37 4.36 -10.48
CA ILE A 94 -22.16 2.92 -10.32
C ILE A 94 -22.91 2.49 -9.05
N ASP A 95 -23.83 1.53 -9.19
CA ASP A 95 -24.45 0.79 -8.09
C ASP A 95 -25.14 1.61 -6.98
N GLY A 96 -25.55 2.85 -7.27
CA GLY A 96 -26.12 3.75 -6.25
C GLY A 96 -25.12 4.17 -5.16
N LEU A 97 -23.82 3.92 -5.37
CA LEU A 97 -22.76 4.36 -4.48
C LEU A 97 -22.43 5.83 -4.75
N SER A 98 -22.28 6.59 -3.67
CA SER A 98 -21.86 7.99 -3.79
C SER A 98 -20.42 8.11 -4.31
N LYS A 99 -20.12 9.20 -5.02
CA LYS A 99 -18.76 9.49 -5.51
C LYS A 99 -17.73 9.51 -4.39
N GLU A 100 -18.11 9.98 -3.20
CA GLU A 100 -17.26 9.96 -2.00
C GLU A 100 -16.97 8.54 -1.53
N THR A 101 -17.97 7.65 -1.53
CA THR A 101 -17.78 6.23 -1.19
C THR A 101 -16.83 5.55 -2.15
N VAL A 102 -16.98 5.81 -3.46
CA VAL A 102 -16.07 5.27 -4.48
C VAL A 102 -14.64 5.78 -4.27
N LEU A 103 -14.48 7.09 -4.06
CA LEU A 103 -13.19 7.72 -3.75
C LEU A 103 -12.52 7.11 -2.52
N SER A 104 -13.29 6.91 -1.45
CA SER A 104 -12.81 6.31 -0.20
C SER A 104 -12.38 4.86 -0.40
N SER A 105 -13.20 4.07 -1.10
CA SER A 105 -12.88 2.67 -1.45
C SER A 105 -11.61 2.57 -2.28
N TRP A 106 -11.45 3.42 -3.29
CA TRP A 106 -10.26 3.46 -4.13
C TRP A 106 -9.01 3.88 -3.35
N MET A 107 -9.14 4.80 -2.41
CA MET A 107 -8.03 5.18 -1.54
C MET A 107 -7.61 4.06 -0.60
N ALA A 108 -8.57 3.33 -0.03
CA ALA A 108 -8.28 2.15 0.79
C ALA A 108 -7.54 1.07 -0.02
N LYS A 109 -7.97 0.81 -1.27
CA LYS A 109 -7.28 -0.13 -2.18
C LYS A 109 -5.86 0.35 -2.50
N PHE A 110 -5.67 1.63 -2.80
CA PHE A 110 -4.34 2.21 -3.01
C PHE A 110 -3.43 2.03 -1.78
N ASP A 111 -3.94 2.34 -0.59
CA ASP A 111 -3.17 2.19 0.65
C ASP A 111 -2.80 0.71 0.91
N ALA A 112 -3.65 -0.24 0.53
CA ALA A 112 -3.37 -1.68 0.58
C ALA A 112 -2.23 -2.09 -0.39
N ILE A 113 -2.29 -1.64 -1.65
CA ILE A 113 -1.22 -1.89 -2.64
C ILE A 113 0.09 -1.25 -2.17
N TYR A 114 0.02 0.00 -1.68
CA TYR A 114 1.18 0.79 -1.29
C TYR A 114 1.89 0.22 -0.06
N ARG A 115 1.13 -0.17 1.00
CA ARG A 115 1.70 -0.91 2.14
C ARG A 115 2.29 -2.25 1.70
N GLY A 116 1.71 -2.86 0.67
CA GLY A 116 1.93 -4.25 0.29
C GLY A 116 1.28 -5.15 1.34
N GLU A 117 0.71 -6.27 0.91
CA GLU A 117 0.49 -7.36 1.85
C GLU A 117 1.87 -7.77 2.36
N GLU A 118 2.22 -7.31 3.56
CA GLU A 118 3.33 -7.86 4.31
C GLU A 118 2.95 -9.30 4.59
N ASP A 119 3.62 -10.21 3.88
CA ASP A 119 3.52 -11.65 3.94
C ASP A 119 2.98 -12.16 5.31
N PRO A 120 1.83 -12.88 5.34
CA PRO A 120 1.29 -13.42 6.59
C PRO A 120 2.27 -14.36 7.32
N ARG A 121 3.42 -14.72 6.73
CA ARG A 121 4.50 -15.46 7.41
C ARG A 121 5.11 -14.74 8.62
N LYS A 122 4.87 -13.43 8.83
CA LYS A 122 5.23 -12.77 10.11
C LYS A 122 4.11 -12.74 11.16
N ALA A 123 2.86 -12.96 10.79
CA ALA A 123 1.74 -13.01 11.73
C ALA A 123 1.68 -14.35 12.50
N GLN A 124 2.29 -15.42 11.97
CA GLN A 124 2.23 -16.77 12.55
C GLN A 124 3.37 -17.07 13.55
N ALA A 125 3.84 -16.08 14.30
CA ALA A 125 4.79 -16.30 15.41
C ALA A 125 4.21 -15.95 16.80
N ARG A 126 2.91 -15.63 16.89
CA ARG A 126 2.20 -15.48 18.17
C ARG A 126 0.77 -16.00 18.06
N MET A 127 0.59 -17.30 17.92
CA MET A 127 -0.67 -17.97 18.31
C MET A 127 -0.53 -19.48 18.20
N THR A 128 0.32 -20.10 19.03
CA THR A 128 0.18 -21.51 19.43
C THR A 128 1.03 -21.78 20.66
N ALA A 129 0.39 -21.73 21.83
CA ALA A 129 0.71 -22.62 22.93
C ALA A 129 -0.59 -22.81 23.70
N THR A 130 -1.41 -23.72 23.19
CA THR A 130 -2.58 -24.24 23.89
C THR A 130 -2.11 -25.02 25.11
N SER A 131 -2.88 -24.83 26.18
CA SER A 131 -2.98 -25.64 27.39
C SER A 131 -2.75 -27.14 27.19
N SER A 132 -2.13 -27.76 28.20
CA SER A 132 -2.64 -28.94 28.94
C SER A 132 -1.55 -29.97 29.25
N GLU A 133 -1.28 -30.11 30.56
CA GLU A 133 -1.15 -31.34 31.35
C GLU A 133 -0.66 -32.63 30.66
N VAL A 134 0.47 -33.18 31.11
CA VAL A 134 0.64 -34.56 31.62
C VAL A 134 2.08 -34.76 32.15
N GLY A 135 2.23 -35.24 33.38
CA GLY A 135 3.45 -35.94 33.82
C GLY A 135 3.57 -37.31 33.14
N PRO A 136 4.64 -38.10 33.35
CA PRO A 136 5.12 -38.46 34.68
C PRO A 136 6.66 -38.61 34.85
N GLY A 137 7.08 -38.58 36.12
CA GLY A 137 8.00 -39.50 36.79
C GLY A 137 9.28 -40.03 36.10
N SER A 138 10.35 -39.92 36.90
CA SER A 138 11.39 -40.94 37.19
C SER A 138 12.80 -40.65 36.68
N PRO A 139 13.84 -41.23 37.32
CA PRO A 139 14.01 -41.62 38.73
C PRO A 139 15.01 -40.72 39.48
#